data_AF-A0AAE3EE36-F1
#
_entry.id   AF-A0AAE3EE36-F1
#
_cell.length_a   1.000
_cell.length_b   1.000
_cell.length_c   1.000
_cell.angle_alpha   90.00
_cell.angle_beta   90.00
_cell.angle_gamma   90.00
#
_symmetry.space_group_name_H-M   'P 1'
#
loop_
_entity.id
_entity.type
_entity.pdbx_description
1 polymer ?
#
loop_
_entity_poly.entity_id
_entity_poly.type
_entity_poly.pdbx_seq_one_letter_code
_entity_poly.pdbx_strand_id
1 'polypeptide(L)'
;MAYKAYVTPKYYLETYRGTSIPESELDLRLRDASRHIDSLTYSRIVGRGFSALTEFQQDVIREVVCRQADFEAENREALDCALSSYSINGVSMTLTAGWNVFLDKGVAMPRELYSLLEQTGLTFRGIGR
;
A
#
# COMPACT_ATOMS: atom_id res chain seq x y z
N MET A 1 -17.30 5.48 12.89
CA MET A 1 -17.09 4.09 12.45
C MET A 1 -15.60 3.82 12.41
N ALA A 2 -15.16 2.63 12.84
CA ALA A 2 -13.77 2.22 12.65
C ALA A 2 -13.47 2.04 11.16
N TYR A 3 -12.29 2.48 10.71
CA TYR A 3 -11.84 2.25 9.33
C TYR A 3 -11.67 0.75 9.07
N LYS A 4 -12.12 0.29 7.90
CA LYS A 4 -12.02 -1.11 7.48
C LYS A 4 -11.03 -1.22 6.32
N ALA A 5 -10.06 -2.12 6.46
CA ALA A 5 -9.11 -2.43 5.39
C ALA A 5 -9.81 -2.98 4.14
N TYR A 6 -9.18 -2.79 2.98
CA TYR A 6 -9.67 -3.34 1.70
C TYR A 6 -9.49 -4.86 1.61
N VAL A 7 -8.63 -5.41 2.46
CA VAL A 7 -8.33 -6.83 2.59
C VAL A 7 -8.70 -7.29 4.00
N THR A 8 -9.33 -8.46 4.11
CA THR A 8 -9.59 -9.10 5.41
C THR A 8 -8.46 -10.06 5.77
N PRO A 9 -8.21 -10.34 7.06
CA PRO A 9 -7.26 -11.38 7.47
C PRO A 9 -7.48 -12.72 6.76
N LYS A 10 -8.75 -13.12 6.60
CA LYS A 10 -9.13 -14.34 5.86
C LYS A 10 -8.66 -14.31 4.41
N TYR A 11 -8.89 -13.21 3.70
CA TYR A 11 -8.43 -13.07 2.32
C TYR A 11 -6.90 -13.14 2.23
N TYR A 12 -6.20 -12.47 3.14
CA TYR A 12 -4.74 -12.49 3.19
C TYR A 12 -4.18 -13.92 3.36
N LEU A 13 -4.74 -14.68 4.31
CA LEU A 13 -4.27 -16.04 4.62
C LEU A 13 -4.69 -17.08 3.58
N GLU A 14 -5.93 -17.03 3.10
CA GLU A 14 -6.49 -18.11 2.27
C GLU A 14 -6.39 -17.83 0.75
N THR A 15 -6.58 -16.58 0.34
CA THR A 15 -6.61 -16.19 -1.09
C THR A 15 -5.24 -15.71 -1.55
N TYR A 16 -4.67 -14.73 -0.86
CA TYR A 16 -3.34 -14.21 -1.16
C TYR A 16 -2.22 -15.17 -0.69
N ARG A 17 -2.47 -15.96 0.36
CA ARG A 17 -1.53 -16.92 0.96
C ARG A 17 -0.27 -16.26 1.54
N GLY A 18 -0.44 -15.09 2.15
CA GLY A 18 0.65 -14.38 2.80
C GLY A 18 1.07 -15.03 4.11
N THR A 19 2.37 -14.94 4.41
CA THR A 19 2.98 -15.55 5.61
C THR A 19 3.90 -14.61 6.39
N SER A 20 4.15 -13.40 5.87
CA SER A 20 5.15 -12.47 6.42
C SER A 20 4.67 -11.73 7.67
N ILE A 21 3.36 -11.72 7.93
CA ILE A 21 2.75 -10.99 9.05
C ILE A 21 2.13 -11.98 10.05
N PRO A 22 2.50 -11.92 11.35
CA PRO A 22 1.85 -12.71 12.39
C PRO A 22 0.36 -12.38 12.52
N GLU A 23 -0.49 -13.39 12.77
CA GLU A 23 -1.95 -13.20 12.88
C GLU A 23 -2.36 -12.15 13.92
N SER A 24 -1.60 -12.03 15.01
CA SER A 24 -1.83 -11.03 16.07
C SER A 24 -1.68 -9.58 15.60
N GLU A 25 -0.89 -9.34 14.55
CA GLU A 25 -0.64 -8.00 13.99
C GLU A 25 -1.36 -7.79 12.64
N LEU A 26 -1.98 -8.84 12.09
CA LEU A 26 -2.46 -8.85 10.72
C LEU A 26 -3.55 -7.82 10.44
N ASP A 27 -4.56 -7.70 11.31
CA ASP A 27 -5.62 -6.68 11.14
C ASP A 27 -5.04 -5.26 11.11
N LEU A 28 -4.11 -4.97 12.02
CA LEU A 28 -3.47 -3.66 12.12
C LEU A 28 -2.69 -3.34 10.85
N ARG A 29 -1.84 -4.27 10.37
CA ARG A 29 -1.00 -4.04 9.19
C ARG A 29 -1.79 -3.90 7.91
N LEU A 30 -2.83 -4.72 7.73
CA LEU A 30 -3.71 -4.59 6.56
C LEU A 30 -4.44 -3.24 6.56
N ARG A 31 -4.78 -2.71 7.74
CA ARG A 31 -5.39 -1.38 7.87
C ARG A 31 -4.40 -0.26 7.54
N ASP A 32 -3.18 -0.35 8.05
CA ASP A 32 -2.13 0.64 7.79
C ASP A 32 -1.78 0.67 6.29
N ALA A 33 -1.53 -0.50 5.69
CA ALA A 33 -1.30 -0.61 4.25
C ALA A 33 -2.48 -0.05 3.43
N SER A 34 -3.74 -0.35 3.82
CA SER A 34 -4.91 0.23 3.14
C SER A 34 -4.95 1.76 3.21
N ARG A 35 -4.54 2.36 4.35
CA ARG A 35 -4.43 3.82 4.52
C ARG A 35 -3.31 4.42 3.67
N HIS A 36 -2.21 3.69 3.50
CA HIS A 36 -1.14 4.08 2.60
C HIS A 36 -1.64 4.10 1.15
N ILE A 37 -2.40 3.08 0.73
CA ILE A 37 -3.03 3.05 -0.61
C ILE A 37 -4.03 4.19 -0.79
N ASP A 38 -4.82 4.52 0.24
CA ASP A 38 -5.69 5.70 0.21
C ASP A 38 -4.90 6.99 0.00
N SER A 39 -3.77 7.16 0.68
CA SER A 39 -2.91 8.34 0.51
C SER A 39 -2.37 8.41 -0.92
N LEU A 40 -1.85 7.29 -1.44
CA LEU A 40 -1.30 7.22 -2.80
C LEU A 40 -2.36 7.43 -3.90
N THR A 41 -3.61 7.06 -3.64
CA THR A 41 -4.75 7.24 -4.55
C THR A 41 -5.55 8.51 -4.29
N TYR A 42 -5.02 9.47 -3.53
CA TYR A 42 -5.69 10.75 -3.19
C TYR A 42 -7.09 10.53 -2.57
N SER A 43 -7.24 9.45 -1.81
CA SER A 43 -8.46 9.01 -1.16
C SER A 43 -9.65 8.79 -2.11
N ARG A 44 -9.38 8.57 -3.40
CA ARG A 44 -10.42 8.34 -4.41
C ARG A 44 -11.19 7.05 -4.20
N ILE A 45 -10.54 6.03 -3.65
CA ILE A 45 -11.21 4.75 -3.31
C ILE A 45 -12.28 5.01 -2.25
N VAL A 46 -11.94 5.75 -1.18
CA VAL A 46 -12.89 6.15 -0.13
C VAL A 46 -14.01 7.01 -0.70
N GLY A 47 -13.68 7.99 -1.55
CA GLY A 47 -14.67 8.90 -2.15
C GLY A 47 -15.65 8.21 -3.10
N ARG A 48 -15.21 7.18 -3.85
CA ARG A 48 -16.07 6.40 -4.75
C ARG A 48 -16.78 5.24 -4.04
N GLY A 49 -16.18 4.71 -2.98
CA GLY A 49 -16.56 3.45 -2.36
C GLY A 49 -15.88 2.27 -3.06
N PHE A 50 -15.24 1.40 -2.28
CA PHE A 50 -14.48 0.26 -2.80
C PHE A 50 -15.34 -0.69 -3.66
N SER A 51 -16.59 -0.93 -3.26
CA SER A 51 -17.53 -1.78 -4.01
C SER A 51 -18.01 -1.18 -5.33
N ALA A 52 -17.83 0.13 -5.53
CA ALA A 52 -18.20 0.83 -6.77
C ALA A 52 -17.06 0.84 -7.80
N LEU A 53 -15.88 0.32 -7.43
CA LEU A 53 -14.77 0.14 -8.36
C LEU A 53 -15.00 -1.10 -9.24
N THR A 54 -14.36 -1.14 -10.41
CA THR A 54 -14.39 -2.33 -11.27
C THR A 54 -13.75 -3.54 -10.58
N GLU A 55 -14.11 -4.75 -10.97
CA GLU A 55 -13.48 -5.96 -10.42
C GLU A 55 -11.96 -5.94 -10.57
N PHE A 56 -11.46 -5.52 -11.73
CA PHE A 56 -10.04 -5.29 -11.96
C PHE A 56 -9.41 -4.34 -10.94
N GLN A 57 -10.04 -3.19 -10.68
CA GLN A 57 -9.53 -2.23 -9.70
C GLN A 57 -9.55 -2.81 -8.29
N GLN A 58 -10.62 -3.51 -7.90
CA GLN A 58 -10.73 -4.14 -6.58
C GLN A 58 -9.64 -5.20 -6.39
N ASP A 59 -9.40 -6.04 -7.39
CA ASP A 59 -8.40 -7.10 -7.33
C ASP A 59 -6.98 -6.53 -7.24
N VAL A 60 -6.65 -5.55 -8.08
CA VAL A 60 -5.36 -4.85 -8.00
C VAL A 60 -5.16 -4.19 -6.64
N ILE A 61 -6.19 -3.52 -6.09
CA ILE A 61 -6.08 -2.89 -4.77
C ILE A 61 -5.85 -3.93 -3.67
N ARG A 62 -6.54 -5.08 -3.71
CA ARG A 62 -6.32 -6.14 -2.72
C ARG A 62 -4.90 -6.69 -2.81
N GLU A 63 -4.41 -6.97 -4.02
CA GLU A 63 -3.03 -7.44 -4.22
C GLU A 63 -2.03 -6.41 -3.69
N VAL A 64 -2.20 -5.14 -4.04
CA VAL A 64 -1.31 -4.07 -3.62
C VAL A 64 -1.31 -3.90 -2.10
N VAL A 65 -2.46 -3.97 -1.44
CA VAL A 65 -2.54 -3.90 0.04
C VAL A 65 -1.79 -5.06 0.69
N CYS A 66 -1.97 -6.29 0.20
CA CYS A 66 -1.26 -7.44 0.75
C CYS A 66 0.25 -7.31 0.60
N ARG A 67 0.73 -7.01 -0.61
CA ARG A 67 2.17 -6.90 -0.92
C ARG A 67 2.82 -5.72 -0.20
N GLN A 68 2.10 -4.62 -0.03
CA GLN A 68 2.58 -3.47 0.73
C GLN A 68 2.70 -3.82 2.22
N ALA A 69 1.73 -4.54 2.78
CA ALA A 69 1.76 -4.97 4.17
C ALA A 69 2.94 -5.93 4.43
N ASP A 70 3.22 -6.86 3.51
CA ASP A 70 4.37 -7.75 3.60
C ASP A 70 5.69 -6.96 3.57
N PHE A 71 5.83 -6.06 2.58
CA PHE A 71 7.02 -5.23 2.44
C PHE A 71 7.31 -4.41 3.70
N GLU A 72 6.29 -3.75 4.27
CA GLU A 72 6.43 -2.95 5.48
C GLU A 72 6.75 -3.81 6.71
N ALA A 73 6.18 -5.02 6.80
CA ALA A 73 6.46 -5.93 7.90
C ALA A 73 7.89 -6.46 7.87
N GLU A 74 8.39 -6.84 6.68
CA GLU A 74 9.73 -7.38 6.47
C GLU A 74 10.83 -6.32 6.60
N ASN A 75 10.53 -5.06 6.29
CA ASN A 75 11.51 -3.98 6.23
C ASN A 75 11.34 -2.91 7.32
N ARG A 76 10.57 -3.20 8.38
CA ARG A 76 10.19 -2.22 9.42
C ARG A 76 11.37 -1.42 9.96
N GLU A 77 12.43 -2.09 10.39
CA GLU A 77 13.63 -1.45 10.97
C GLU A 77 14.34 -0.53 9.97
N ALA A 78 14.41 -0.95 8.71
CA ALA A 78 15.04 -0.18 7.65
C ALA A 78 14.19 1.04 7.26
N LEU A 79 12.86 0.89 7.25
CA LEU A 79 11.93 1.98 6.98
C LEU A 79 11.91 3.01 8.11
N ASP A 80 11.91 2.59 9.37
CA ASP A 80 11.96 3.50 10.52
C ASP A 80 13.25 4.33 10.53
N CYS A 81 14.39 3.70 10.22
CA CYS A 81 15.67 4.39 10.09
C CYS A 81 15.67 5.37 8.89
N ALA A 82 15.17 4.94 7.74
CA ALA A 82 15.08 5.77 6.55
C ALA A 82 14.18 7.00 6.77
N LEU A 83 12.95 6.81 7.28
CA LEU A 83 12.00 7.89 7.54
C LEU A 83 12.49 8.86 8.62
N SER A 84 13.18 8.36 9.66
CA SER A 84 13.78 9.21 10.70
C SER A 84 14.91 10.09 10.16
N SER A 85 15.59 9.68 9.08
CA SER A 85 16.67 10.45 8.45
C SER A 85 16.18 11.39 7.32
N TYR A 86 14.98 11.19 6.78
CA TYR A 86 14.47 11.86 5.57
C TYR A 86 13.29 12.81 5.87
N SER A 87 13.60 13.98 6.43
CA SER A 87 12.64 15.08 6.63
C SER A 87 12.33 15.87 5.34
N ILE A 88 12.94 15.58 4.18
CA ILE A 88 12.92 16.53 3.05
C ILE A 88 12.72 15.85 1.69
N ASN A 89 11.54 16.09 1.11
CA ASN A 89 11.20 16.10 -0.31
C ASN A 89 11.58 14.87 -1.18
N GLY A 90 10.65 13.92 -1.28
CA GLY A 90 10.17 13.35 -2.57
C GLY A 90 11.16 12.78 -3.60
N VAL A 91 12.36 12.37 -3.20
CA VAL A 91 13.33 11.71 -4.09
C VAL A 91 13.33 10.21 -3.80
N SER A 92 13.31 9.40 -4.87
CA SER A 92 13.46 7.94 -4.81
C SER A 92 14.75 7.57 -4.07
N MET A 93 14.63 6.78 -3.00
CA MET A 93 15.78 6.26 -2.25
C MET A 93 16.00 4.79 -2.60
N THR A 94 17.25 4.41 -2.83
CA THR A 94 17.66 3.02 -2.79
C THR A 94 17.95 2.68 -1.33
N LEU A 95 17.07 1.92 -0.66
CA LEU A 95 17.37 1.38 0.66
C LEU A 95 18.58 0.43 0.56
N THR A 96 19.35 0.31 1.64
CA THR A 96 20.61 -0.45 1.74
C THR A 96 20.50 -1.91 1.25
N ALA A 97 19.28 -2.46 1.18
CA ALA A 97 18.99 -3.78 0.63
C ALA A 97 18.83 -3.84 -0.92
N GLY A 98 19.03 -2.74 -1.65
CA GLY A 98 18.97 -2.70 -3.13
C GLY A 98 17.56 -2.57 -3.73
N TRP A 99 16.57 -2.18 -2.94
CA TRP A 99 15.18 -2.05 -3.39
C TRP A 99 14.97 -0.70 -4.09
N ASN A 100 14.36 -0.73 -5.27
CA ASN A 100 13.90 0.47 -5.97
C ASN A 100 12.58 0.93 -5.34
N VAL A 101 12.65 1.91 -4.44
CA VAL A 101 11.49 2.34 -3.64
C VAL A 101 10.98 3.71 -4.11
N PHE A 102 9.67 3.77 -4.32
CA PHE A 102 8.90 4.99 -4.50
C PHE A 102 8.53 5.57 -3.13
N LEU A 103 8.72 6.88 -2.97
CA LEU A 103 8.39 7.62 -1.76
C LEU A 103 7.48 8.80 -2.13
N ASP A 104 6.22 8.76 -1.69
CA ASP A 104 5.29 9.89 -1.78
C ASP A 104 4.36 9.90 -0.58
N LYS A 105 4.00 11.09 -0.11
CA LYS A 105 3.11 11.31 1.07
C LYS A 105 3.52 10.51 2.32
N GLY A 106 4.82 10.29 2.52
CA GLY A 106 5.34 9.51 3.65
C GLY A 106 5.17 7.99 3.52
N VAL A 107 4.73 7.48 2.36
CA VAL A 107 4.60 6.06 2.07
C VAL A 107 5.79 5.58 1.26
N ALA A 108 6.50 4.58 1.77
CA ALA A 108 7.56 3.87 1.07
C ALA A 108 7.01 2.61 0.42
N MET A 109 7.05 2.51 -0.90
CA MET A 109 6.49 1.40 -1.66
C MET A 109 7.46 0.91 -2.75
N PRO A 110 7.61 -0.40 -2.99
CA PRO A 110 8.40 -0.89 -4.12
C PRO A 110 7.91 -0.30 -5.46
N ARG A 111 8.83 0.11 -6.35
CA ARG A 111 8.47 0.84 -7.56
C ARG A 111 7.61 0.00 -8.51
N GLU A 112 7.87 -1.30 -8.62
CA GLU A 112 7.03 -2.21 -9.38
C GLU A 112 5.62 -2.32 -8.79
N LEU A 113 5.48 -2.28 -7.46
CA LEU A 113 4.19 -2.32 -6.80
C LEU A 113 3.39 -1.02 -7.02
N TYR A 114 4.08 0.12 -6.97
CA TYR A 114 3.47 1.40 -7.32
C TYR A 114 3.00 1.41 -8.78
N SER A 115 3.80 0.84 -9.70
CA SER A 115 3.46 0.75 -11.12
C SER A 115 2.21 -0.13 -11.36
N LEU A 116 2.01 -1.17 -10.54
CA LEU A 116 0.78 -1.95 -10.54
C LEU A 116 -0.42 -1.12 -10.05
N LEU A 117 -0.26 -0.35 -8.96
CA LEU A 117 -1.30 0.54 -8.46
C LEU A 117 -1.71 1.61 -9.51
N GLU A 118 -0.76 2.11 -10.31
CA GLU A 118 -1.05 3.07 -11.39
C GLU A 118 -2.01 2.52 -12.45
N GLN A 119 -2.02 1.20 -12.68
CA GLN A 119 -2.93 0.57 -13.65
C GLN A 119 -4.41 0.73 -13.27
N THR A 120 -4.71 1.00 -11.99
CA THR A 120 -6.08 1.30 -11.54
C THR A 120 -6.62 2.62 -12.10
N GLY A 121 -5.75 3.52 -12.56
CA GLY A 121 -6.10 4.89 -12.95
C GLY A 121 -6.44 5.81 -11.77
N LEU A 122 -6.34 5.33 -10.53
CA LEU A 122 -6.72 6.07 -9.32
C LEU A 122 -5.58 6.94 -8.78
N THR A 123 -4.35 6.78 -9.28
CA THR A 123 -3.15 7.55 -8.88
C THR A 123 -2.93 8.81 -9.73
N PHE A 124 -3.67 8.98 -10.83
CA PHE A 124 -3.48 10.12 -11.74
C PHE A 124 -3.93 11.44 -11.11
N ARG A 125 -3.12 12.50 -11.14
CA ARG A 125 -3.47 13.80 -10.50
C ARG A 125 -4.44 14.67 -11.31
N GLY A 126 -4.61 14.44 -12.60
CA GLY A 126 -5.53 15.22 -13.44
C GLY A 126 -7.00 14.78 -13.31
N ILE A 127 -7.89 15.57 -13.91
CA ILE A 127 -9.29 15.19 -14.13
C ILE A 127 -9.29 14.24 -15.34
N GLY A 128 -9.65 12.98 -15.12
CA GLY A 128 -9.88 12.04 -16.22
C GLY A 128 -10.97 12.60 -17.14
N ARG A 129 -10.68 12.67 -18.45
CA ARG A 129 -11.66 13.06 -19.47
C ARG A 129 -12.77 12.03 -19.58
#